data_AF-A0A6A1TKI6-F1
#
_entry.id   AF-A0A6A1TKI6-F1
#
_cell.length_a   1.000
_cell.length_b   1.000
_cell.length_c   1.000
_cell.angle_alpha   90.00
_cell.angle_beta   90.00
_cell.angle_gamma   90.00
#
_symmetry.space_group_name_H-M   'P 1'
#
loop_
_entity.id
_entity.type
_entity.pdbx_description
1 polymer ?
#
loop_
_entity_poly.entity_id
_entity_poly.type
_entity_poly.pdbx_seq_one_letter_code
_entity_poly.pdbx_strand_id
1 'polypeptide(L)'
;MLRIKTKFAGQKTRRGKIAAGLAIATVYILATALPAAAQLVFSSDCRNHQPIAVAPPQNAILFTKQPVPHPNGTASVFAINGLDTYVIPAGANSCIVAAPHANDNYCFIARNDNTIDGVGFAPIQNPGGLTACQ
;
A
#
# COMPACT_ATOMS: atom_id res chain seq x y z
N MET A 1 68.57 32.98 -42.25
CA MET A 1 67.52 31.94 -42.30
C MET A 1 67.14 31.52 -40.88
N LEU A 2 65.83 31.42 -40.59
CA LEU A 2 65.14 30.77 -39.45
C LEU A 2 65.49 31.24 -38.01
N ARG A 3 64.70 32.12 -37.36
CA ARG A 3 63.39 31.97 -36.63
C ARG A 3 63.41 31.21 -35.29
N ILE A 4 63.51 32.00 -34.20
CA ILE A 4 62.65 32.14 -32.99
C ILE A 4 62.13 30.86 -32.28
N LYS A 5 62.21 30.82 -30.93
CA LYS A 5 61.08 30.54 -30.00
C LYS A 5 61.51 30.55 -28.50
N THR A 6 61.05 31.50 -27.69
CA THR A 6 59.82 31.60 -26.85
C THR A 6 60.00 31.11 -25.41
N LYS A 7 59.75 32.02 -24.46
CA LYS A 7 59.56 31.77 -23.01
C LYS A 7 58.14 31.29 -22.72
N PHE A 8 57.99 30.40 -21.75
CA PHE A 8 56.80 30.28 -20.91
C PHE A 8 57.20 29.97 -19.47
N ALA A 9 56.51 30.63 -18.54
CA ALA A 9 56.73 30.60 -17.10
C ALA A 9 55.64 29.79 -16.40
N GLY A 10 55.97 29.25 -15.22
CA GLY A 10 55.01 29.00 -14.14
C GLY A 10 54.97 27.55 -13.62
N GLN A 11 55.83 27.22 -12.65
CA GLN A 11 55.77 25.95 -11.92
C GLN A 11 55.69 26.14 -10.39
N LYS A 12 54.48 25.83 -9.89
CA LYS A 12 54.01 25.17 -8.65
C LYS A 12 54.74 25.28 -7.29
N THR A 13 53.87 25.11 -6.26
CA THR A 13 54.04 24.74 -4.83
C THR A 13 54.15 25.93 -3.85
N ARG A 14 53.55 25.96 -2.63
CA ARG A 14 53.16 24.92 -1.66
C ARG A 14 52.28 25.52 -0.52
N ARG A 15 51.45 24.67 0.12
CA ARG A 15 50.99 24.65 1.54
C ARG A 15 50.17 25.83 2.13
N GLY A 16 48.96 25.49 2.61
CA GLY A 16 48.53 25.90 3.96
C GLY A 16 47.04 26.20 4.17
N LYS A 17 46.42 25.35 5.01
CA LYS A 17 45.27 25.60 5.92
C LYS A 17 43.86 25.21 5.44
N ILE A 18 43.27 24.39 6.30
CA ILE A 18 41.97 23.72 6.26
C ILE A 18 40.86 24.75 6.50
N ALA A 19 39.84 24.76 5.67
CA ALA A 19 38.52 25.26 6.05
C ALA A 19 37.46 24.46 5.29
N ALA A 20 36.56 23.87 6.07
CA ALA A 20 35.62 22.83 5.72
C ALA A 20 34.70 23.20 4.55
N GLY A 21 34.57 22.27 3.60
CA GLY A 21 33.51 22.31 2.59
C GLY A 21 32.17 22.06 3.26
N LEU A 22 31.27 23.05 3.19
CA LEU A 22 29.89 22.88 3.59
C LEU A 22 29.13 22.28 2.39
N ALA A 23 29.10 20.95 2.32
CA ALA A 23 28.19 20.25 1.42
C ALA A 23 26.78 20.35 2.03
N ILE A 24 25.93 21.20 1.45
CA ILE A 24 24.52 21.28 1.80
C ILE A 24 23.87 19.99 1.25
N ALA A 25 23.83 18.95 2.07
CA ALA A 25 23.01 17.78 1.81
C ALA A 25 21.55 18.19 1.99
N THR A 26 20.88 18.50 0.89
CA THR A 26 19.42 18.63 0.84
C THR A 26 18.82 17.28 1.21
N VAL A 27 18.40 17.16 2.48
CA VAL A 27 17.59 16.04 2.94
C VAL A 27 16.24 16.14 2.25
N TYR A 28 16.03 15.33 1.21
CA TYR A 28 14.69 15.06 0.69
C TYR A 28 13.90 14.38 1.81
N ILE A 29 13.05 15.12 2.50
CA ILE A 29 11.99 14.56 3.31
C ILE A 29 11.01 13.97 2.30
N LEU A 30 11.15 12.67 2.01
CA LEU A 30 10.07 11.90 1.42
C LEU A 30 8.92 12.00 2.43
N ALA A 31 7.94 12.83 2.12
CA ALA A 31 6.65 12.76 2.78
C ALA A 31 6.20 11.31 2.59
N THR A 32 6.26 10.52 3.65
CA THR A 32 5.65 9.20 3.67
C THR A 32 4.16 9.48 3.58
N ALA A 33 3.64 9.54 2.36
CA ALA A 33 2.23 9.38 2.11
C ALA A 33 1.85 8.10 2.83
N LEU A 34 1.11 8.24 3.93
CA LEU A 34 0.44 7.11 4.55
C LEU A 34 -0.25 6.39 3.40
N PRO A 35 0.03 5.09 3.19
CA PRO A 35 -0.65 4.37 2.12
C PRO A 35 -2.13 4.58 2.36
N ALA A 36 -2.85 5.06 1.34
CA ALA A 36 -4.30 5.04 1.35
C ALA A 36 -4.71 3.65 1.87
N ALA A 37 -5.60 3.60 2.86
CA ALA A 37 -6.03 2.34 3.47
C ALA A 37 -6.28 1.34 2.33
N ALA A 38 -5.61 0.18 2.39
CA ALA A 38 -5.63 -0.76 1.29
C ALA A 38 -7.09 -1.17 1.05
N GLN A 39 -7.58 -0.89 -0.15
CA GLN A 39 -8.99 -1.05 -0.51
C GLN A 39 -9.12 -1.83 -1.81
N LEU A 40 -10.08 -2.73 -1.83
CA LEU A 40 -10.55 -3.40 -3.03
C LEU A 40 -11.51 -2.45 -3.75
N VAL A 41 -11.13 -2.04 -4.95
CA VAL A 41 -11.99 -1.27 -5.85
C VAL A 41 -13.00 -2.23 -6.48
N PHE A 42 -14.22 -1.75 -6.69
CA PHE A 42 -15.28 -2.54 -7.30
C PHE A 42 -14.87 -3.04 -8.71
N SER A 43 -14.96 -4.34 -8.93
CA SER A 43 -14.70 -5.03 -10.20
C SER A 43 -15.56 -6.28 -10.25
N SER A 44 -16.71 -6.18 -10.92
CA SER A 44 -17.70 -7.26 -11.00
C SER A 44 -17.19 -8.52 -11.71
N ASP A 45 -16.18 -8.38 -12.54
CA ASP A 45 -15.50 -9.44 -13.28
C ASP A 45 -14.15 -9.85 -12.66
N CYS A 46 -13.84 -9.33 -11.47
CA CYS A 46 -12.62 -9.62 -10.71
C CYS A 46 -11.30 -9.31 -11.47
N ARG A 47 -11.31 -8.41 -12.45
CA ARG A 47 -10.09 -7.96 -13.16
C ARG A 47 -9.21 -7.05 -12.31
N ASN A 48 -9.81 -6.32 -11.37
CA ASN A 48 -9.06 -5.53 -10.40
C ASN A 48 -9.01 -6.27 -9.05
N HIS A 49 -8.07 -7.19 -8.94
CA HIS A 49 -7.81 -7.94 -7.71
C HIS A 49 -6.56 -7.42 -7.00
N GLN A 50 -6.50 -7.61 -5.69
CA GLN A 50 -5.33 -7.25 -4.88
C GLN A 50 -4.89 -8.47 -4.06
N PRO A 51 -3.58 -8.74 -3.98
CA PRO A 51 -3.06 -9.75 -3.08
C PRO A 51 -3.22 -9.28 -1.63
N ILE A 52 -3.72 -10.16 -0.77
CA ILE A 52 -3.73 -9.98 0.68
C ILE A 52 -2.89 -11.10 1.28
N ALA A 53 -1.77 -10.69 1.88
CA ALA A 53 -0.90 -11.59 2.63
C ALA A 53 -1.29 -11.56 4.11
N VAL A 54 -1.53 -12.73 4.69
CA VAL A 54 -1.80 -12.93 6.11
C VAL A 54 -0.67 -13.77 6.66
N ALA A 55 0.22 -13.10 7.39
CA ALA A 55 1.40 -13.72 8.00
C ALA A 55 1.27 -13.73 9.52
N PRO A 56 1.85 -14.71 10.23
CA PRO A 56 1.85 -14.72 11.69
C PRO A 56 2.36 -13.38 12.27
N PRO A 57 1.71 -12.84 13.32
CA PRO A 57 0.69 -13.47 14.15
C PRO A 57 -0.76 -13.32 13.64
N GLN A 58 -0.97 -12.72 12.47
CA GLN A 58 -2.31 -12.54 11.90
C GLN A 58 -2.88 -13.89 11.44
N ASN A 59 -4.18 -14.05 11.60
CA ASN A 59 -4.89 -15.29 11.25
C ASN A 59 -6.26 -15.04 10.60
N ALA A 60 -6.58 -13.77 10.34
CA ALA A 60 -7.85 -13.35 9.79
C ALA A 60 -7.70 -12.06 8.98
N ILE A 61 -8.72 -11.76 8.17
CA ILE A 61 -8.83 -10.51 7.42
C ILE A 61 -10.11 -9.81 7.87
N LEU A 62 -9.99 -8.54 8.25
CA LEU A 62 -11.11 -7.65 8.48
C LEU A 62 -11.45 -6.94 7.17
N PHE A 63 -12.65 -7.17 6.65
CA PHE A 63 -13.20 -6.42 5.51
C PHE A 63 -14.14 -5.32 6.02
N THR A 64 -14.05 -4.13 5.45
CA THR A 64 -14.81 -2.96 5.88
C THR A 64 -15.33 -2.17 4.68
N LYS A 65 -16.64 -1.93 4.61
CA LYS A 65 -17.23 -1.07 3.57
C LYS A 65 -16.72 0.36 3.69
N GLN A 66 -16.38 0.98 2.57
CA GLN A 66 -15.94 2.37 2.48
C GLN A 66 -17.01 3.25 1.80
N PRO A 67 -17.15 4.52 2.19
CA PRO A 67 -16.49 5.17 3.33
C PRO A 67 -17.00 4.65 4.68
N VAL A 68 -16.18 4.70 5.74
CA VAL A 68 -16.62 4.27 7.09
C VAL A 68 -17.28 5.42 7.85
N PRO A 69 -18.45 5.21 8.50
CA PRO A 69 -19.28 4.01 8.49
C PRO A 69 -20.18 3.91 7.24
N HIS A 70 -20.48 2.68 6.82
CA HIS A 70 -21.42 2.39 5.74
C HIS A 70 -22.32 1.20 6.12
N PRO A 71 -23.41 1.43 6.89
CA PRO A 71 -24.29 0.34 7.31
C PRO A 71 -25.22 -0.13 6.19
N ASN A 72 -25.46 0.68 5.16
CA ASN A 72 -26.40 0.36 4.09
C ASN A 72 -25.79 -0.61 3.07
N GLY A 73 -26.66 -1.37 2.41
CA GLY A 73 -26.27 -2.29 1.36
C GLY A 73 -25.35 -3.43 1.78
N THR A 74 -25.09 -4.32 0.82
CA THR A 74 -24.20 -5.46 0.93
C THR A 74 -22.97 -5.22 0.07
N ALA A 75 -21.84 -5.77 0.49
CA ALA A 75 -20.62 -5.82 -0.30
C ALA A 75 -20.07 -7.25 -0.30
N SER A 76 -19.74 -7.78 -1.48
CA SER A 76 -19.25 -9.15 -1.64
C SER A 76 -17.81 -9.14 -2.14
N VAL A 77 -16.92 -9.78 -1.39
CA VAL A 77 -15.51 -9.97 -1.73
C VAL A 77 -15.29 -11.41 -2.13
N PHE A 78 -14.70 -11.64 -3.30
CA PHE A 78 -14.35 -12.98 -3.77
C PHE A 78 -12.86 -13.24 -3.54
N ALA A 79 -12.55 -14.42 -3.01
CA ALA A 79 -11.20 -14.96 -2.87
C ALA A 79 -10.88 -15.90 -4.03
N ILE A 80 -9.84 -15.59 -4.79
CA ILE A 80 -9.56 -16.29 -6.05
C ILE A 80 -9.04 -17.70 -5.81
N ASN A 81 -8.10 -17.88 -4.88
CA ASN A 81 -7.53 -19.21 -4.60
C ASN A 81 -8.44 -20.02 -3.66
N GLY A 82 -9.08 -19.37 -2.69
CA GLY A 82 -10.07 -20.01 -1.82
C GLY A 82 -11.36 -20.41 -2.53
N LEU A 83 -11.69 -19.77 -3.66
CA LEU A 83 -12.95 -19.95 -4.40
C LEU A 83 -14.20 -19.64 -3.57
N ASP A 84 -14.05 -18.77 -2.56
CA ASP A 84 -15.10 -18.37 -1.63
C ASP A 84 -15.57 -16.94 -1.89
N THR A 85 -16.86 -16.67 -1.63
CA THR A 85 -17.41 -15.31 -1.61
C THR A 85 -17.78 -14.94 -0.19
N TYR A 86 -17.28 -13.80 0.27
CA TYR A 86 -17.52 -13.26 1.61
C TYR A 86 -18.39 -12.03 1.53
N VAL A 87 -19.51 -12.04 2.26
CA VAL A 87 -20.48 -10.95 2.21
C VAL A 87 -20.44 -10.14 3.51
N ILE A 88 -20.22 -8.83 3.38
CA ILE A 88 -20.54 -7.84 4.41
C ILE A 88 -22.04 -7.51 4.27
N PRO A 89 -22.90 -7.92 5.20
CA PRO A 89 -24.35 -7.72 5.06
C PRO A 89 -24.77 -6.26 5.28
N ALA A 90 -25.99 -5.94 4.84
CA ALA A 90 -26.66 -4.71 5.26
C ALA A 90 -26.87 -4.71 6.78
N GLY A 91 -26.71 -3.54 7.40
CA GLY A 91 -26.69 -3.35 8.85
C GLY A 91 -25.29 -3.51 9.47
N ALA A 92 -24.31 -4.08 8.76
CA ALA A 92 -22.92 -4.18 9.21
C ALA A 92 -22.02 -3.21 8.44
N ASN A 93 -20.99 -2.68 9.09
CA ASN A 93 -19.94 -1.89 8.44
C ASN A 93 -18.76 -2.76 7.98
N SER A 94 -18.53 -3.86 8.70
CA SER A 94 -17.39 -4.74 8.53
C SER A 94 -17.74 -6.17 8.90
N CYS A 95 -16.91 -7.10 8.46
CA CYS A 95 -16.96 -8.50 8.87
C CYS A 95 -15.57 -9.12 8.79
N ILE A 96 -15.39 -10.28 9.44
CA ILE A 96 -14.13 -11.00 9.47
C ILE A 96 -14.22 -12.31 8.72
N VAL A 97 -13.14 -12.66 8.04
CA VAL A 97 -12.91 -14.01 7.53
C VAL A 97 -11.67 -14.60 8.18
N ALA A 98 -11.71 -15.90 8.45
CA ALA A 98 -10.48 -16.64 8.68
C ALA A 98 -9.65 -16.58 7.39
N ALA A 99 -8.32 -16.56 7.52
CA ALA A 99 -7.42 -16.56 6.37
C ALA A 99 -6.77 -17.95 6.20
N PRO A 100 -7.48 -18.95 5.64
CA PRO A 100 -6.93 -20.30 5.46
C PRO A 100 -5.77 -20.32 4.45
N HIS A 101 -5.74 -19.35 3.54
CA HIS A 101 -4.67 -19.15 2.58
C HIS A 101 -3.86 -17.93 2.98
N ALA A 102 -2.59 -18.16 3.35
CA ALA A 102 -1.70 -17.09 3.80
C ALA A 102 -1.42 -16.03 2.72
N ASN A 103 -1.60 -16.36 1.44
CA ASN A 103 -1.46 -15.43 0.32
C ASN A 103 -2.55 -15.73 -0.71
N ASP A 104 -3.59 -14.91 -0.74
CA ASP A 104 -4.67 -15.02 -1.73
C ASP A 104 -4.95 -13.66 -2.38
N ASN A 105 -5.51 -13.68 -3.58
CA ASN A 105 -5.98 -12.51 -4.30
C ASN A 105 -7.47 -12.33 -4.06
N TYR A 106 -7.86 -11.09 -3.76
CA TYR A 106 -9.24 -10.75 -3.46
C TYR A 106 -9.75 -9.66 -4.40
N CYS A 107 -11.05 -9.70 -4.69
CA CYS A 107 -11.72 -8.68 -5.50
C CYS A 107 -13.10 -8.36 -4.95
N PHE A 108 -13.49 -7.09 -5.03
CA PHE A 108 -14.82 -6.64 -4.63
C PHE A 108 -15.78 -6.76 -5.81
N ILE A 109 -16.60 -7.83 -5.82
CA ILE A 109 -17.32 -8.28 -7.02
C ILE A 109 -18.80 -7.88 -7.08
N ALA A 110 -19.45 -7.64 -5.95
CA ALA A 110 -20.87 -7.29 -5.95
C ALA A 110 -21.21 -6.28 -4.85
N ARG A 111 -22.07 -5.33 -5.19
CA ARG A 111 -22.68 -4.36 -4.26
C ARG A 111 -24.11 -4.10 -4.68
N ASN A 112 -25.02 -3.97 -3.73
CA ASN A 112 -26.39 -3.53 -4.00
C ASN A 112 -26.63 -2.06 -3.62
N ASP A 113 -25.61 -1.39 -3.09
CA ASP A 113 -25.55 0.05 -2.85
C ASP A 113 -24.30 0.61 -3.56
N ASN A 114 -24.54 1.50 -4.51
CA ASN A 114 -23.55 2.14 -5.36
C ASN A 114 -22.77 3.26 -4.66
N THR A 115 -23.13 3.63 -3.43
CA THR A 115 -22.36 4.53 -2.56
C THR A 115 -21.25 3.81 -1.78
N ILE A 116 -21.15 2.47 -1.89
CA ILE A 116 -20.03 1.71 -1.36
C ILE A 116 -18.85 1.85 -2.33
N ASP A 117 -17.92 2.75 -2.05
CA ASP A 117 -16.80 3.10 -2.93
C ASP A 117 -15.79 1.95 -3.08
N GLY A 118 -15.69 1.10 -2.05
CA GLY A 118 -14.79 -0.03 -2.02
C GLY A 118 -14.93 -0.83 -0.74
N VAL A 119 -14.09 -1.86 -0.63
CA VAL A 119 -13.94 -2.65 0.59
C VAL A 119 -12.51 -2.53 1.09
N GLY A 120 -12.33 -1.80 2.18
CA GLY A 120 -11.07 -1.75 2.91
C GLY A 120 -10.75 -3.12 3.51
N PHE A 121 -9.47 -3.47 3.59
CA PHE A 121 -9.04 -4.73 4.17
C PHE A 121 -7.85 -4.53 5.11
N ALA A 122 -7.79 -5.36 6.15
CA ALA A 122 -6.66 -5.42 7.06
C ALA A 122 -6.43 -6.86 7.55
N PRO A 123 -5.23 -7.43 7.35
CA PRO A 123 -4.81 -8.63 8.06
C PRO A 123 -4.73 -8.34 9.57
N ILE A 124 -5.40 -9.15 10.38
CA ILE A 124 -5.48 -8.96 11.83
C ILE A 124 -5.24 -10.28 12.57
N GLN A 125 -4.84 -10.15 13.83
CA GLN A 125 -5.04 -11.21 14.80
C GLN A 125 -6.51 -11.14 15.25
N ASN A 126 -7.28 -12.19 15.00
CA ASN A 126 -8.69 -12.23 15.38
C ASN A 126 -8.83 -12.12 16.91
N PRO A 127 -9.39 -11.02 17.44
CA PRO A 127 -9.55 -10.83 18.89
C PRO A 127 -10.67 -11.68 19.49
N GLY A 128 -11.48 -12.34 18.65
CA GLY A 128 -12.75 -12.92 19.06
C GLY A 128 -13.85 -11.86 19.20
N GLY A 129 -15.11 -12.28 19.09
CA GLY A 129 -16.28 -11.40 19.31
C GLY A 129 -16.65 -10.46 18.15
N LEU A 130 -15.91 -10.50 17.04
CA LEU A 130 -16.24 -9.77 15.81
C LEU A 130 -17.08 -10.65 14.86
N THR A 131 -18.01 -10.03 14.15
CA THR A 131 -18.96 -10.73 13.27
C THR A 131 -18.25 -11.32 12.07
N ALA A 132 -18.48 -12.61 11.79
CA ALA A 132 -17.99 -13.27 10.58
C ALA A 132 -18.73 -12.77 9.34
N CYS A 133 -18.06 -12.79 8.19
CA CYS A 133 -18.74 -12.57 6.91
C CYS A 133 -19.73 -13.71 6.64
N GLN A 134 -20.82 -13.38 5.94
CA GLN A 134 -21.81 -14.37 5.47
C GLN A 134 -21.32 -15.08 4.21
#